data_AF-A0A9D6N150-F1
#
_entry.id   AF-A0A9D6N150-F1
#
_cell.length_a   1.000
_cell.length_b   1.000
_cell.length_c   1.000
_cell.angle_alpha   90.00
_cell.angle_beta   90.00
_cell.angle_gamma   90.00
#
_symmetry.space_group_name_H-M   'P 1'
#
loop_
_entity.id
_entity.type
_entity.pdbx_description
1 polymer ?
#
loop_
_entity_poly.entity_id
_entity_poly.type
_entity_poly.pdbx_seq_one_letter_code
_entity_poly.pdbx_strand_id
1 'polypeptide(L)'
;MIEQTSLPARAAWLSIVACALTVGALAQHSSSRPAALGAIPADYQGKPFADSFHKAGPPSIPGIVQCALYDLGGEGVAYHDTTPVNEGSDVLNRQVQPNNHQRAHADDYVWHFRAKEGVDVSYIKDWADLNHTNAVNPPINLFYIGWTADDEWVNYTVNVKEPGTYAVKCLYSYAEKEVHRDANGKMIGEISFALNGKPAALCRLPRATPGWHYWDYGQIATITFPDAGPQLLTFHYRRGNNWAYFVFERLETKSEDAGLGK
;
A
#
# COMPACT_ATOMS: atom_id res chain seq x y z
N MET A 1 14.94 97.14 47.99
CA MET A 1 14.10 95.95 47.77
C MET A 1 15.06 94.79 47.55
N ILE A 2 15.45 94.11 48.64
CA ILE A 2 14.93 92.77 49.07
C ILE A 2 15.38 91.73 48.03
N GLU A 3 16.49 91.00 48.19
CA GLU A 3 16.78 89.89 49.13
C GLU A 3 15.80 88.69 48.99
N GLN A 4 16.31 87.48 49.27
CA GLN A 4 15.68 86.14 49.34
C GLN A 4 15.91 85.25 48.09
N THR A 5 16.79 84.24 48.12
CA THR A 5 16.81 82.98 48.90
C THR A 5 15.55 82.12 48.73
N SER A 6 15.73 80.91 48.18
CA SER A 6 15.25 79.60 48.71
C SER A 6 15.01 78.55 47.61
N LEU A 7 15.68 77.40 47.75
CA LEU A 7 15.18 76.05 47.40
C LEU A 7 14.23 75.60 48.55
N PRO A 8 13.46 74.47 48.53
CA PRO A 8 13.53 73.27 47.65
C PRO A 8 12.16 72.64 47.25
N ALA A 9 12.17 71.52 46.52
CA ALA A 9 11.40 70.31 46.88
C ALA A 9 11.79 69.11 46.01
N ARG A 10 11.99 67.97 46.68
CA ARG A 10 12.32 66.65 46.13
C ARG A 10 11.06 65.91 45.68
N ALA A 11 11.16 65.10 44.64
CA ALA A 11 10.46 63.83 44.54
C ALA A 11 11.30 62.87 43.68
N ALA A 12 11.81 61.82 44.30
CA ALA A 12 12.50 60.71 43.67
C ALA A 12 11.51 59.59 43.42
N TRP A 13 11.56 58.92 42.26
CA TRP A 13 11.16 57.51 42.14
C TRP A 13 12.01 56.77 41.10
N LEU A 14 12.18 55.49 41.41
CA LEU A 14 13.13 54.49 41.00
C LEU A 14 13.08 54.00 39.54
N SER A 15 14.26 53.56 39.08
CA SER A 15 14.52 52.34 38.31
C SER A 15 14.07 52.26 36.84
N ILE A 16 14.97 51.91 35.93
CA ILE A 16 15.32 50.53 35.54
C ILE A 16 16.38 50.63 34.43
N VAL A 17 17.50 49.94 34.61
CA VAL A 17 18.47 49.65 33.55
C VAL A 17 17.84 48.59 32.64
N ALA A 18 17.71 48.87 31.34
CA ALA A 18 17.40 47.87 30.33
C ALA A 18 18.51 47.89 29.26
N CYS A 19 19.41 46.91 29.38
CA CYS A 19 20.38 46.54 28.37
C CYS A 19 19.62 45.90 27.20
N ALA A 20 19.62 46.53 26.03
CA ALA A 20 19.00 45.97 24.82
C ALA A 20 19.96 44.95 24.19
N LEU A 21 19.76 43.67 24.50
CA LEU A 21 20.25 42.56 23.68
C LEU A 21 19.18 42.21 22.65
N THR A 22 19.35 42.68 21.42
CA THR A 22 18.59 42.17 20.28
C THR A 22 19.15 40.83 19.86
N VAL A 23 18.55 39.74 20.34
CA VAL A 23 18.73 38.41 19.73
C VAL A 23 17.90 38.39 18.45
N GLY A 24 18.55 38.56 17.31
CA GLY A 24 17.96 38.26 16.01
C GLY A 24 17.81 36.75 15.86
N ALA A 25 16.67 36.21 16.27
CA ALA A 25 16.28 34.85 15.93
C ALA A 25 16.00 34.80 14.42
N LEU A 26 16.96 34.25 13.65
CA LEU A 26 16.71 33.82 12.28
C LEU A 26 15.68 32.68 12.35
N ALA A 27 14.41 33.01 12.11
CA ALA A 27 13.40 32.02 11.81
C ALA A 27 13.83 31.32 10.51
N GLN A 28 14.41 30.13 10.66
CA GLN A 28 14.53 29.19 9.56
C GLN A 28 13.11 28.85 9.12
N HIS A 29 12.64 29.53 8.08
CA HIS A 29 11.47 29.08 7.35
C HIS A 29 11.86 27.74 6.74
N SER A 30 11.49 26.64 7.39
CA SER A 30 11.40 25.37 6.72
C SER A 30 10.32 25.54 5.66
N SER A 31 10.74 25.76 4.42
CA SER A 31 9.87 25.51 3.30
C SER A 31 9.53 24.02 3.36
N SER A 32 8.35 23.68 3.87
CA SER A 32 7.79 22.36 3.64
C SER A 32 7.61 22.24 2.13
N ARG A 33 8.59 21.62 1.46
CA ARG A 33 8.32 21.02 0.15
C ARG A 33 7.06 20.18 0.36
N PRO A 34 6.01 20.34 -0.46
CA PRO A 34 5.01 19.29 -0.55
C PRO A 34 5.81 17.99 -0.73
N ALA A 35 5.51 16.94 0.02
CA ALA A 35 6.20 15.64 -0.07
C ALA A 35 6.18 15.22 -1.54
N ALA A 36 7.25 15.59 -2.26
CA ALA A 36 7.29 15.47 -3.69
C ALA A 36 7.40 13.98 -3.98
N LEU A 37 6.95 13.58 -5.17
CA LEU A 37 7.12 12.25 -5.75
C LEU A 37 8.59 11.79 -5.84
N GLY A 38 9.54 12.39 -5.11
CA GLY A 38 10.98 12.18 -5.24
C GLY A 38 11.46 10.76 -4.89
N ALA A 39 10.62 9.93 -4.29
CA ALA A 39 10.89 8.50 -4.15
C ALA A 39 10.37 7.69 -5.36
N ILE A 40 9.29 8.11 -6.02
CA ILE A 40 8.78 7.44 -7.22
C ILE A 40 9.74 7.68 -8.40
N PRO A 41 10.11 6.64 -9.17
CA PRO A 41 10.94 6.80 -10.36
C PRO A 41 10.38 7.86 -11.30
N ALA A 42 11.23 8.79 -11.77
CA ALA A 42 10.79 9.94 -12.57
C ALA A 42 10.23 9.54 -13.95
N ASP A 43 10.58 8.36 -14.43
CA ASP A 43 10.11 7.76 -15.66
C ASP A 43 8.81 6.97 -15.50
N TYR A 44 8.33 6.74 -14.27
CA TYR A 44 7.05 6.08 -14.03
C TYR A 44 5.88 6.95 -14.51
N GLN A 45 5.12 6.45 -15.48
CA GLN A 45 3.98 7.14 -16.10
C GLN A 45 2.62 6.73 -15.54
N GLY A 46 2.59 5.74 -14.64
CA GLY A 46 1.36 5.28 -14.03
C GLY A 46 0.79 6.29 -13.03
N LYS A 47 -0.47 6.09 -12.64
CA LYS A 47 -1.18 6.95 -11.71
C LYS A 47 -1.91 6.11 -10.66
N PRO A 48 -2.02 6.59 -9.42
CA PRO A 48 -2.85 5.95 -8.41
C PRO A 48 -4.24 5.63 -8.96
N PHE A 49 -4.73 4.42 -8.68
CA PHE A 49 -6.06 4.02 -9.11
C PHE A 49 -7.12 5.00 -8.60
N ALA A 50 -8.02 5.40 -9.50
CA ALA A 50 -9.19 6.18 -9.14
C ALA A 50 -10.30 6.01 -10.17
N ASP A 51 -11.55 5.95 -9.68
CA ASP A 51 -12.75 5.94 -10.51
C ASP A 51 -13.94 6.59 -9.78
N SER A 52 -15.17 6.37 -10.26
CA SER A 52 -16.38 6.92 -9.65
C SER A 52 -16.70 6.36 -8.26
N PHE A 53 -16.17 5.19 -7.90
CA PHE A 53 -16.38 4.48 -6.63
C PHE A 53 -15.15 4.56 -5.71
N HIS A 54 -13.95 4.75 -6.26
CA HIS A 54 -12.66 4.78 -5.57
C HIS A 54 -12.00 6.15 -5.72
N LYS A 55 -12.26 7.06 -4.77
CA LYS A 55 -11.80 8.46 -4.81
C LYS A 55 -10.81 8.84 -3.71
N ALA A 56 -10.40 7.89 -2.88
CA ALA A 56 -9.57 8.13 -1.70
C ALA A 56 -8.12 8.52 -2.04
N GLY A 57 -7.71 8.39 -3.31
CA GLY A 57 -6.33 8.57 -3.75
C GLY A 57 -5.43 7.39 -3.35
N PRO A 58 -4.10 7.59 -3.36
CA PRO A 58 -3.13 6.56 -2.95
C PRO A 58 -3.46 5.95 -1.57
N PRO A 59 -3.47 4.61 -1.43
CA PRO A 59 -3.64 3.98 -0.13
C PRO A 59 -2.51 4.40 0.82
N SER A 60 -2.87 4.58 2.10
CA SER A 60 -1.90 4.95 3.14
C SER A 60 -1.21 3.72 3.72
N ILE A 61 0.05 3.86 4.11
CA ILE A 61 0.82 2.87 4.88
C ILE A 61 1.21 3.49 6.22
N PRO A 62 0.82 2.92 7.38
CA PRO A 62 0.06 1.68 7.54
C PRO A 62 -1.38 1.78 7.01
N GLY A 63 -1.95 0.63 6.60
CA GLY A 63 -3.28 0.57 5.99
C GLY A 63 -3.45 -0.60 5.01
N ILE A 64 -4.54 -0.55 4.25
CA ILE A 64 -4.91 -1.60 3.29
C ILE A 64 -4.55 -1.15 1.87
N VAL A 65 -3.93 -2.04 1.11
CA VAL A 65 -3.73 -1.92 -0.35
C VAL A 65 -4.52 -3.04 -1.00
N GLN A 66 -5.60 -2.74 -1.73
CA GLN A 66 -6.36 -3.76 -2.46
C GLN A 66 -5.63 -4.11 -3.75
N CYS A 67 -5.43 -5.40 -4.02
CA CYS A 67 -4.58 -5.82 -5.13
C CYS A 67 -5.18 -5.45 -6.49
N ALA A 68 -6.49 -5.58 -6.65
CA ALA A 68 -7.18 -5.23 -7.90
C ALA A 68 -7.18 -3.70 -8.19
N LEU A 69 -6.83 -2.87 -7.20
CA LEU A 69 -6.72 -1.41 -7.33
C LEU A 69 -5.28 -0.98 -7.63
N TYR A 70 -4.55 -1.77 -8.42
CA TYR A 70 -3.25 -1.38 -8.98
C TYR A 70 -3.38 -0.12 -9.83
N ASP A 71 -2.28 0.62 -9.98
CA ASP A 71 -2.25 1.88 -10.68
C ASP A 71 -2.82 1.80 -12.11
N LEU A 72 -3.26 2.95 -12.63
CA LEU A 72 -3.63 3.12 -14.03
C LEU A 72 -2.38 3.42 -14.86
N GLY A 73 -2.27 2.86 -16.06
CA GLY A 73 -1.12 3.13 -16.95
C GLY A 73 -0.97 2.13 -18.10
N GLY A 74 -1.57 0.95 -17.97
CA GLY A 74 -1.52 -0.10 -18.99
C GLY A 74 -0.28 -1.00 -18.87
N GLU A 75 -0.24 -1.96 -19.79
CA GLU A 75 0.81 -2.97 -19.96
C GLU A 75 2.20 -2.33 -20.11
N GLY A 76 3.18 -2.85 -19.38
CA GLY A 76 4.55 -2.34 -19.32
C GLY A 76 4.73 -1.04 -18.51
N VAL A 77 3.65 -0.45 -17.98
CA VAL A 77 3.69 0.77 -17.15
C VAL A 77 3.19 0.48 -15.74
N ALA A 78 1.90 0.19 -15.60
CA ALA A 78 1.28 -0.05 -14.30
C ALA A 78 1.19 -1.53 -13.95
N TYR A 79 1.30 -2.41 -14.94
CA TYR A 79 1.34 -3.86 -14.76
C TYR A 79 2.07 -4.53 -15.93
N HIS A 80 2.40 -5.80 -15.74
CA HIS A 80 2.67 -6.77 -16.80
C HIS A 80 1.80 -7.99 -16.58
N ASP A 81 1.01 -8.33 -17.58
CA ASP A 81 0.25 -9.57 -17.66
C ASP A 81 0.74 -10.39 -18.87
N THR A 82 0.76 -11.71 -18.73
CA THR A 82 1.21 -12.60 -19.81
C THR A 82 0.18 -12.71 -20.94
N THR A 83 -1.05 -12.24 -20.71
CA THR A 83 -2.10 -12.17 -21.70
C THR A 83 -2.64 -10.75 -21.85
N PRO A 84 -3.11 -10.35 -23.06
CA PRO A 84 -3.65 -9.02 -23.26
C PRO A 84 -5.11 -8.87 -22.80
N VAL A 85 -5.75 -9.94 -22.33
CA VAL A 85 -7.19 -9.98 -22.04
C VAL A 85 -7.40 -10.39 -20.59
N ASN A 86 -8.21 -9.63 -19.85
CA ASN A 86 -8.63 -10.00 -18.50
C ASN A 86 -9.56 -11.23 -18.50
N GLU A 87 -8.99 -12.40 -18.22
CA GLU A 87 -9.62 -13.71 -18.18
C GLU A 87 -10.71 -13.81 -17.10
N GLY A 88 -10.64 -12.97 -16.07
CA GLY A 88 -11.64 -12.92 -15.01
C GLY A 88 -12.87 -12.08 -15.37
N SER A 89 -12.69 -10.77 -15.54
CA SER A 89 -13.78 -9.80 -15.66
C SER A 89 -14.27 -9.61 -17.09
N ASP A 90 -13.43 -9.84 -18.09
CA ASP A 90 -13.82 -9.77 -19.50
C ASP A 90 -14.22 -11.13 -20.08
N VAL A 91 -13.55 -12.20 -19.67
CA VAL A 91 -13.86 -13.55 -20.18
C VAL A 91 -14.82 -14.29 -19.25
N LEU A 92 -14.37 -14.75 -18.07
CA LEU A 92 -15.17 -15.63 -17.20
C LEU A 92 -16.48 -14.97 -16.76
N ASN A 93 -16.45 -13.73 -16.29
CA ASN A 93 -17.64 -13.05 -15.76
C ASN A 93 -18.69 -12.73 -16.84
N ARG A 94 -18.36 -12.82 -18.14
CA ARG A 94 -19.33 -12.71 -19.24
C ARG A 94 -19.98 -14.05 -19.62
N GLN A 95 -19.44 -15.16 -19.13
CA GLN A 95 -19.99 -16.48 -19.41
C GLN A 95 -21.26 -16.73 -18.60
N VAL A 96 -22.29 -17.22 -19.29
CA VAL A 96 -23.56 -17.65 -18.69
C VAL A 96 -23.65 -19.16 -18.54
N GLN A 97 -22.77 -19.91 -19.21
CA GLN A 97 -22.70 -21.38 -19.16
C GLN A 97 -21.23 -21.84 -19.04
N PRO A 98 -20.97 -22.97 -18.35
CA PRO A 98 -21.94 -23.79 -17.62
C PRO A 98 -22.46 -23.12 -16.34
N ASN A 99 -21.75 -22.10 -15.84
CA ASN A 99 -22.13 -21.36 -14.64
C ASN A 99 -22.30 -19.88 -14.97
N ASN A 100 -23.31 -19.24 -14.38
CA ASN A 100 -23.45 -17.80 -14.45
C ASN A 100 -22.56 -17.13 -13.38
N HIS A 101 -21.58 -16.36 -13.86
CA HIS A 101 -20.64 -15.61 -13.03
C HIS A 101 -21.09 -14.18 -12.73
N GLN A 102 -22.22 -13.71 -13.28
CA GLN A 102 -22.88 -12.44 -12.94
C GLN A 102 -23.91 -12.69 -11.84
N ARG A 103 -23.45 -12.65 -10.59
CA ARG A 103 -24.25 -13.05 -9.43
C ARG A 103 -25.15 -11.91 -8.95
N ALA A 104 -26.34 -12.25 -8.47
CA ALA A 104 -27.36 -11.28 -8.04
C ALA A 104 -26.93 -10.36 -6.87
N HIS A 105 -25.87 -10.74 -6.14
CA HIS A 105 -25.30 -9.94 -5.05
C HIS A 105 -24.31 -8.86 -5.55
N ALA A 106 -24.02 -8.83 -6.84
CA ALA A 106 -23.12 -7.89 -7.50
C ALA A 106 -23.84 -7.18 -8.66
N ASP A 107 -23.26 -6.11 -9.17
CA ASP A 107 -23.78 -5.33 -10.30
C ASP A 107 -22.78 -5.30 -11.46
N ASP A 108 -23.15 -4.61 -12.55
CA ASP A 108 -22.35 -4.49 -13.78
C ASP A 108 -20.93 -3.97 -13.51
N TYR A 109 -20.79 -3.04 -12.56
CA TYR A 109 -19.51 -2.48 -12.17
C TYR A 109 -18.61 -3.56 -11.53
N VAL A 110 -19.16 -4.38 -10.63
CA VAL A 110 -18.41 -5.49 -10.00
C VAL A 110 -18.15 -6.62 -11.00
N TRP A 111 -19.10 -6.95 -11.88
CA TRP A 111 -18.94 -8.04 -12.85
C TRP A 111 -17.85 -7.75 -13.88
N HIS A 112 -17.70 -6.48 -14.28
CA HIS A 112 -16.79 -6.07 -15.35
C HIS A 112 -15.68 -5.13 -14.87
N PHE A 113 -15.34 -5.21 -13.59
CA PHE A 113 -14.33 -4.35 -12.99
C PHE A 113 -13.00 -4.49 -13.74
N ARG A 114 -12.55 -3.39 -14.35
CA ARG A 114 -11.31 -3.31 -15.15
C ARG A 114 -11.22 -4.33 -16.30
N ALA A 115 -12.35 -4.78 -16.84
CA ALA A 115 -12.39 -5.73 -17.95
C ALA A 115 -11.69 -5.26 -19.26
N LYS A 116 -11.28 -3.99 -19.34
CA LYS A 116 -10.59 -3.42 -20.53
C LYS A 116 -9.07 -3.31 -20.34
N GLU A 117 -8.53 -3.88 -19.27
CA GLU A 117 -7.11 -3.93 -18.96
C GLU A 117 -6.62 -5.38 -19.03
N GLY A 118 -5.31 -5.61 -18.99
CA GLY A 118 -4.71 -6.94 -19.12
C GLY A 118 -4.81 -7.77 -17.83
N VAL A 119 -4.59 -7.16 -16.65
CA VAL A 119 -4.55 -7.93 -15.39
C VAL A 119 -5.85 -8.67 -15.14
N ASP A 120 -5.72 -9.97 -14.89
CA ASP A 120 -6.82 -10.86 -14.57
C ASP A 120 -7.44 -10.56 -13.20
N VAL A 121 -8.66 -10.05 -13.21
CA VAL A 121 -9.38 -9.66 -12.00
C VAL A 121 -10.74 -10.32 -11.96
N SER A 122 -11.14 -10.80 -10.80
CA SER A 122 -12.54 -11.16 -10.55
C SER A 122 -12.93 -10.73 -9.14
N TYR A 123 -14.07 -11.23 -8.67
CA TYR A 123 -14.64 -10.88 -7.38
C TYR A 123 -15.12 -12.12 -6.63
N ILE A 124 -15.18 -12.03 -5.30
CA ILE A 124 -15.69 -13.07 -4.40
C ILE A 124 -17.16 -13.34 -4.68
N LYS A 125 -17.49 -14.61 -4.95
CA LYS A 125 -18.84 -15.09 -5.25
C LYS A 125 -19.38 -15.95 -4.11
N ASP A 126 -20.67 -15.80 -3.87
CA ASP A 126 -21.45 -16.60 -2.91
C ASP A 126 -21.24 -18.11 -3.05
N TRP A 127 -21.18 -18.61 -4.29
CA TRP A 127 -21.16 -20.05 -4.54
C TRP A 127 -19.76 -20.63 -4.76
N ALA A 128 -18.85 -19.89 -5.40
CA ALA A 128 -17.50 -20.38 -5.69
C ALA A 128 -16.61 -20.28 -4.45
N ASP A 129 -16.70 -19.16 -3.73
CA ASP A 129 -15.79 -18.83 -2.64
C ASP A 129 -16.40 -19.11 -1.26
N LEU A 130 -17.73 -19.10 -1.13
CA LEU A 130 -18.42 -19.14 0.18
C LEU A 130 -19.34 -20.35 0.39
N ASN A 131 -19.37 -21.32 -0.55
CA ASN A 131 -20.14 -22.56 -0.40
C ASN A 131 -19.32 -23.73 0.21
N HIS A 132 -18.19 -23.41 0.84
CA HIS A 132 -17.33 -24.36 1.54
C HIS A 132 -16.61 -23.65 2.70
N THR A 133 -15.90 -24.41 3.52
CA THR A 133 -15.20 -23.86 4.68
C THR A 133 -13.88 -23.22 4.27
N ASN A 134 -13.77 -21.91 4.45
CA ASN A 134 -12.48 -21.20 4.39
C ASN A 134 -11.82 -21.17 5.76
N ALA A 135 -10.50 -20.96 5.76
CA ALA A 135 -9.80 -20.57 6.99
C ALA A 135 -10.20 -19.15 7.41
N VAL A 136 -10.31 -18.25 6.44
CA VAL A 136 -10.87 -16.91 6.61
C VAL A 136 -11.86 -16.66 5.49
N ASN A 137 -13.11 -16.35 5.86
CA ASN A 137 -14.13 -16.01 4.88
C ASN A 137 -13.86 -14.61 4.30
N PRO A 138 -13.65 -14.49 2.98
CA PRO A 138 -13.49 -13.19 2.36
C PRO A 138 -14.85 -12.45 2.30
N PRO A 139 -14.87 -11.12 2.34
CA PRO A 139 -16.08 -10.34 2.08
C PRO A 139 -16.65 -10.63 0.69
N ILE A 140 -17.98 -10.75 0.60
CA ILE A 140 -18.69 -10.85 -0.68
C ILE A 140 -18.35 -9.63 -1.56
N ASN A 141 -18.24 -9.81 -2.88
CA ASN A 141 -17.88 -8.77 -3.86
C ASN A 141 -16.48 -8.18 -3.75
N LEU A 142 -15.63 -8.66 -2.82
CA LEU A 142 -14.24 -8.21 -2.77
C LEU A 142 -13.53 -8.59 -4.08
N PHE A 143 -12.81 -7.66 -4.68
CA PHE A 143 -12.00 -7.93 -5.87
C PHE A 143 -10.71 -8.67 -5.51
N TYR A 144 -10.24 -9.50 -6.43
CA TYR A 144 -8.94 -10.15 -6.35
C TYR A 144 -8.30 -10.25 -7.73
N ILE A 145 -6.97 -10.23 -7.76
CA ILE A 145 -6.19 -10.68 -8.92
C ILE A 145 -6.17 -12.21 -8.88
N GLY A 146 -6.47 -12.85 -10.01
CA GLY A 146 -6.45 -14.30 -10.18
C GLY A 146 -5.74 -14.69 -11.48
N TRP A 147 -5.91 -15.93 -11.94
CA TRP A 147 -5.30 -16.46 -13.18
C TRP A 147 -3.79 -16.21 -13.32
N THR A 148 -3.12 -16.01 -12.18
CA THR A 148 -1.74 -15.53 -12.17
C THR A 148 -0.82 -16.45 -12.97
N ALA A 149 0.11 -15.85 -13.70
CA ALA A 149 1.20 -16.53 -14.36
C ALA A 149 2.55 -16.15 -13.73
N ASP A 150 3.60 -16.87 -14.14
CA ASP A 150 4.96 -16.52 -13.75
C ASP A 150 5.38 -15.23 -14.47
N ASP A 151 6.24 -14.43 -13.82
CA ASP A 151 6.80 -13.17 -14.29
C ASP A 151 5.85 -11.94 -14.34
N GLU A 152 4.60 -12.08 -13.89
CA GLU A 152 3.64 -10.98 -13.82
C GLU A 152 3.88 -10.04 -12.63
N TRP A 153 3.46 -8.78 -12.81
CA TRP A 153 3.58 -7.77 -11.77
C TRP A 153 2.55 -6.65 -11.90
N VAL A 154 2.28 -5.98 -10.77
CA VAL A 154 1.45 -4.77 -10.71
C VAL A 154 2.09 -3.71 -9.83
N ASN A 155 1.87 -2.44 -10.17
CA ASN A 155 2.36 -1.27 -9.42
C ASN A 155 1.26 -0.62 -8.59
N TYR A 156 1.64 -0.11 -7.42
CA TYR A 156 0.80 0.72 -6.56
C TYR A 156 1.58 1.96 -6.15
N THR A 157 1.02 3.13 -6.42
CA THR A 157 1.46 4.35 -5.76
C THR A 157 0.83 4.38 -4.36
N VAL A 158 1.66 4.31 -3.32
CA VAL A 158 1.24 4.31 -1.92
C VAL A 158 1.71 5.58 -1.21
N ASN A 159 1.05 5.98 -0.13
CA ASN A 159 1.48 7.11 0.70
C ASN A 159 1.92 6.63 2.09
N VAL A 160 3.22 6.52 2.30
CA VAL A 160 3.81 6.09 3.57
C VAL A 160 3.74 7.24 4.57
N LYS A 161 3.11 7.01 5.73
CA LYS A 161 2.96 8.06 6.75
C LYS A 161 4.26 8.33 7.50
N GLU A 162 5.02 7.28 7.79
CA GLU A 162 6.25 7.33 8.57
C GLU A 162 7.25 6.31 8.03
N PRO A 163 8.56 6.61 7.99
CA PRO A 163 9.56 5.59 7.73
C PRO A 163 9.52 4.48 8.77
N GLY A 164 9.88 3.28 8.35
CA GLY A 164 10.00 2.14 9.26
C GLY A 164 9.77 0.81 8.60
N THR A 165 9.75 -0.22 9.44
CA THR A 165 9.53 -1.60 9.02
C THR A 165 8.09 -2.00 9.30
N TYR A 166 7.47 -2.66 8.33
CA TYR A 166 6.07 -3.03 8.35
C TYR A 166 5.92 -4.53 8.08
N ALA A 167 5.07 -5.20 8.85
CA ALA A 167 4.55 -6.50 8.46
C ALA A 167 3.58 -6.33 7.31
N VAL A 168 3.69 -7.19 6.30
CA VAL A 168 2.73 -7.26 5.19
C VAL A 168 1.92 -8.53 5.38
N LYS A 169 0.65 -8.38 5.75
CA LYS A 169 -0.33 -9.48 5.78
C LYS A 169 -1.16 -9.47 4.53
N CYS A 170 -1.67 -10.62 4.11
CA CYS A 170 -2.41 -10.74 2.87
C CYS A 170 -3.59 -11.69 3.04
N LEU A 171 -4.71 -11.36 2.41
CA LEU A 171 -5.79 -12.30 2.11
C LEU A 171 -5.55 -12.89 0.73
N TYR A 172 -5.33 -14.21 0.67
CA TYR A 172 -4.86 -14.91 -0.53
C TYR A 172 -5.51 -16.29 -0.67
N SER A 173 -5.36 -16.88 -1.85
CA SER A 173 -5.42 -18.33 -2.05
C SER A 173 -4.09 -18.84 -2.60
N TYR A 174 -3.77 -20.10 -2.35
CA TYR A 174 -2.52 -20.72 -2.76
C TYR A 174 -2.69 -22.18 -3.14
N ALA A 175 -3.01 -22.43 -4.41
CA ALA A 175 -3.17 -23.76 -4.96
C ALA A 175 -1.79 -24.37 -5.28
N GLU A 176 -1.14 -25.00 -4.29
CA GLU A 176 0.23 -25.57 -4.41
C GLU A 176 0.44 -26.50 -5.61
N LYS A 177 -0.61 -27.20 -6.04
CA LYS A 177 -0.56 -28.12 -7.19
C LYS A 177 -0.43 -27.42 -8.54
N GLU A 178 -0.78 -26.13 -8.60
CA GLU A 178 -0.80 -25.33 -9.81
C GLU A 178 0.50 -24.54 -10.01
N VAL A 179 1.38 -24.56 -9.00
CA VAL A 179 2.70 -23.94 -9.03
C VAL A 179 3.60 -24.64 -10.03
N HIS A 180 4.20 -23.86 -10.94
CA HIS A 180 5.25 -24.37 -11.81
C HIS A 180 6.52 -24.69 -11.04
N ARG A 181 7.17 -25.80 -11.43
CA ARG A 181 8.41 -26.29 -10.82
C ARG A 181 9.38 -26.78 -11.88
N ASP A 182 10.67 -26.63 -11.61
CA ASP A 182 11.72 -27.21 -12.42
C ASP A 182 11.82 -28.74 -12.24
N ALA A 183 12.74 -29.38 -12.98
CA ALA A 183 12.95 -30.82 -12.93
C ALA A 183 13.37 -31.35 -11.54
N ASN A 184 13.85 -30.48 -10.64
CA ASN A 184 14.24 -30.81 -9.26
C ASN A 184 13.14 -30.48 -8.23
N GLY A 185 11.97 -30.04 -8.69
CA GLY A 185 10.84 -29.66 -7.83
C GLY A 185 10.97 -28.27 -7.21
N LYS A 186 11.97 -27.46 -7.61
CA LYS A 186 12.09 -26.06 -7.16
C LYS A 186 11.01 -25.23 -7.83
N MET A 187 10.36 -24.38 -7.05
CA MET A 187 9.37 -23.42 -7.56
C MET A 187 10.01 -22.48 -8.59
N ILE A 188 9.32 -22.29 -9.70
CA ILE A 188 9.64 -21.27 -10.72
C ILE A 188 8.91 -19.97 -10.34
N GLY A 189 9.55 -18.84 -10.60
CA GLY A 189 9.07 -17.52 -10.19
C GLY A 189 9.21 -17.26 -8.69
N GLU A 190 9.36 -15.99 -8.34
CA GLU A 190 9.37 -15.53 -6.94
C GLU A 190 8.23 -14.54 -6.73
N ILE A 191 7.61 -14.60 -5.55
CA ILE A 191 6.67 -13.57 -5.12
C ILE A 191 7.47 -12.56 -4.32
N SER A 192 7.43 -11.30 -4.71
CA SER A 192 8.26 -10.26 -4.08
C SER A 192 7.66 -8.88 -4.17
N PHE A 193 8.14 -8.00 -3.30
CA PHE A 193 7.92 -6.56 -3.40
C PHE A 193 9.20 -5.87 -3.85
N ALA A 194 9.06 -4.91 -4.75
CA ALA A 194 10.06 -3.88 -5.00
C ALA A 194 9.52 -2.52 -4.55
N LEU A 195 10.44 -1.65 -4.14
CA LEU A 195 10.17 -0.27 -3.75
C LEU A 195 10.97 0.66 -4.66
N ASN A 196 10.28 1.52 -5.39
CA ASN A 196 10.85 2.49 -6.32
C ASN A 196 11.83 1.86 -7.32
N GLY A 197 11.44 0.72 -7.89
CA GLY A 197 12.25 -0.04 -8.84
C GLY A 197 13.43 -0.81 -8.24
N LYS A 198 13.51 -0.93 -6.90
CA LYS A 198 14.55 -1.73 -6.21
C LYS A 198 13.94 -2.87 -5.42
N PRO A 199 14.52 -4.09 -5.42
CA PRO A 199 14.02 -5.19 -4.59
C PRO A 199 13.90 -4.79 -3.12
N ALA A 200 12.79 -5.13 -2.48
CA ALA A 200 12.48 -4.72 -1.11
C ALA A 200 12.17 -5.89 -0.16
N ALA A 201 11.42 -6.90 -0.60
CA ALA A 201 11.12 -8.07 0.22
C ALA A 201 10.74 -9.30 -0.62
N LEU A 202 11.20 -10.48 -0.21
CA LEU A 202 10.65 -11.75 -0.68
C LEU A 202 9.41 -12.11 0.12
N CYS A 203 8.39 -12.62 -0.56
CA CYS A 203 7.14 -13.05 0.06
C CYS A 203 7.13 -14.58 0.25
N ARG A 204 6.59 -15.03 1.38
CA ARG A 204 6.34 -16.44 1.67
C ARG A 204 4.94 -16.61 2.22
N LEU A 205 4.13 -17.38 1.52
CA LEU A 205 2.77 -17.70 1.97
C LEU A 205 2.85 -18.67 3.15
N PRO A 206 2.13 -18.41 4.26
CA PRO A 206 2.18 -19.25 5.45
C PRO A 206 1.83 -20.71 5.20
N ARG A 207 0.88 -20.99 4.30
CA ARG A 207 0.46 -22.35 3.93
C ARG A 207 -0.29 -22.38 2.61
N ALA A 208 -0.31 -23.55 1.99
CA ALA A 208 -1.16 -23.84 0.84
C ALA A 208 -2.64 -23.86 1.22
N THR A 209 -3.51 -23.46 0.30
CA THR A 209 -4.96 -23.63 0.39
C THR A 209 -5.40 -24.82 -0.49
N PRO A 210 -6.55 -25.46 -0.20
CA PRO A 210 -7.02 -26.61 -0.98
C PRO A 210 -7.28 -26.34 -2.47
N GLY A 211 -7.41 -25.07 -2.87
CA GLY A 211 -7.62 -24.65 -4.25
C GLY A 211 -7.83 -23.14 -4.36
N TRP A 212 -8.10 -22.68 -5.58
CA TRP A 212 -8.21 -21.26 -5.95
C TRP A 212 -9.22 -20.44 -5.14
N HIS A 213 -10.35 -21.06 -4.80
CA HIS A 213 -11.45 -20.38 -4.10
C HIS A 213 -11.48 -20.67 -2.60
N TYR A 214 -10.38 -21.21 -2.04
CA TYR A 214 -10.19 -21.36 -0.60
C TYR A 214 -9.27 -20.27 -0.08
N TRP A 215 -9.76 -19.51 0.89
CA TRP A 215 -9.13 -18.28 1.35
C TRP A 215 -8.48 -18.42 2.72
N ASP A 216 -7.30 -17.83 2.83
CA ASP A 216 -6.53 -17.76 4.07
C ASP A 216 -5.91 -16.36 4.24
N TYR A 217 -5.54 -16.04 5.47
CA TYR A 217 -4.95 -14.76 5.81
C TYR A 217 -3.71 -14.95 6.67
N GLY A 218 -2.63 -14.23 6.36
CA GLY A 218 -1.46 -14.23 7.20
C GLY A 218 -0.35 -13.31 6.71
N GLN A 219 0.71 -13.19 7.51
CA GLN A 219 1.88 -12.41 7.16
C GLN A 219 2.67 -13.10 6.06
N ILE A 220 2.90 -12.39 4.96
CA ILE A 220 3.65 -12.90 3.79
C ILE A 220 5.05 -12.30 3.69
N ALA A 221 5.28 -11.12 4.27
CA ALA A 221 6.55 -10.44 4.19
C ALA A 221 6.75 -9.46 5.35
N THR A 222 7.97 -8.94 5.44
CA THR A 222 8.32 -7.74 6.19
C THR A 222 9.03 -6.81 5.23
N ILE A 223 8.61 -5.55 5.16
CA ILE A 223 9.16 -4.53 4.25
C ILE A 223 9.60 -3.30 5.02
N THR A 224 10.70 -2.67 4.62
CA THR A 224 11.17 -1.41 5.20
C THR A 224 10.97 -0.27 4.20
N PHE A 225 10.23 0.76 4.61
CA PHE A 225 10.11 2.01 3.89
C PHE A 225 11.13 3.01 4.45
N PRO A 226 12.10 3.47 3.66
CA PRO A 226 13.15 4.37 4.13
C PRO A 226 12.66 5.80 4.36
N ASP A 227 11.62 6.22 3.64
CA ASP A 227 11.09 7.59 3.66
C ASP A 227 9.57 7.60 3.76
N ALA A 228 9.01 8.61 4.41
CA ALA A 228 7.59 8.94 4.33
C ALA A 228 7.25 9.63 2.99
N GLY A 229 5.97 9.66 2.66
CA GLY A 229 5.42 10.26 1.45
C GLY A 229 5.10 9.22 0.36
N PRO A 230 4.84 9.71 -0.87
CA PRO A 230 4.54 8.84 -2.01
C PRO A 230 5.70 7.90 -2.32
N GLN A 231 5.40 6.62 -2.50
CA GLN A 231 6.35 5.56 -2.83
C GLN A 231 5.72 4.64 -3.90
N LEU A 232 6.53 4.07 -4.79
CA LEU A 232 6.05 3.11 -5.78
C LEU A 232 6.32 1.69 -5.26
N LEU A 233 5.26 0.95 -4.96
CA LEU A 233 5.32 -0.45 -4.57
C LEU A 233 5.01 -1.31 -5.80
N THR A 234 5.97 -2.13 -6.23
CA THR A 234 5.72 -3.15 -7.25
C THR A 234 5.53 -4.49 -6.56
N PHE A 235 4.45 -5.20 -6.89
CA PHE A 235 4.21 -6.56 -6.44
C PHE A 235 4.43 -7.51 -7.61
N HIS A 236 5.48 -8.32 -7.53
CA HIS A 236 5.74 -9.43 -8.44
C HIS A 236 5.09 -10.68 -7.86
N TYR A 237 4.39 -11.42 -8.72
CA TYR A 237 3.75 -12.67 -8.34
C TYR A 237 4.02 -13.75 -9.39
N ARG A 238 3.44 -14.92 -9.15
CA ARG A 238 3.70 -16.11 -9.95
C ARG A 238 2.42 -16.94 -10.06
N ARG A 239 2.46 -18.02 -10.84
CA ARG A 239 1.34 -18.94 -10.96
C ARG A 239 1.01 -19.63 -9.63
N GLY A 240 -0.28 -19.79 -9.38
CA GLY A 240 -0.81 -20.61 -8.27
C GLY A 240 -1.51 -19.83 -7.17
N ASN A 241 -1.81 -18.54 -7.38
CA ASN A 241 -2.36 -17.67 -6.34
C ASN A 241 -3.55 -16.82 -6.81
N ASN A 242 -4.45 -16.52 -5.87
CA ASN A 242 -5.30 -15.33 -5.96
C ASN A 242 -4.89 -14.33 -4.86
N TRP A 243 -4.97 -13.03 -5.15
CA TRP A 243 -4.53 -11.95 -4.26
C TRP A 243 -5.64 -10.91 -4.09
N ALA A 244 -6.16 -10.75 -2.87
CA ALA A 244 -7.24 -9.80 -2.62
C ALA A 244 -6.75 -8.44 -2.10
N TYR A 245 -6.00 -8.44 -0.99
CA TYR A 245 -5.42 -7.22 -0.43
C TYR A 245 -4.21 -7.50 0.45
N PHE A 246 -3.41 -6.46 0.68
CA PHE A 246 -2.38 -6.40 1.70
C PHE A 246 -2.80 -5.50 2.86
N VAL A 247 -2.37 -5.84 4.07
CA VAL A 247 -2.44 -4.99 5.27
C VAL A 247 -1.01 -4.71 5.73
N PHE A 248 -0.64 -3.44 5.74
CA PHE A 248 0.65 -2.98 6.25
C PHE A 248 0.49 -2.52 7.69
N GLU A 249 1.14 -3.22 8.61
CA GLU A 249 1.15 -2.89 10.03
C GLU A 249 2.57 -2.50 10.45
N ARG A 250 2.73 -1.35 11.09
CA ARG A 250 4.04 -0.89 11.55
C ARG A 250 4.54 -1.86 12.63
N LEU A 251 5.78 -2.34 12.48
CA LEU A 251 6.45 -3.09 13.52
C LEU A 251 7.14 -2.10 14.45
N GLU A 252 6.96 -2.28 15.75
CA GLU A 252 7.71 -1.52 16.74
C GLU A 252 9.20 -1.84 16.59
N THR A 253 10.04 -0.81 16.56
CA THR A 253 11.47 -1.00 16.82
C THR A 253 11.59 -1.53 18.23
N LYS A 254 12.06 -2.77 18.40
CA LYS A 254 12.49 -3.24 19.72
C LYS A 254 13.50 -2.21 20.23
N SER A 255 13.14 -1.47 21.28
CA SER A 255 14.14 -0.73 22.03
C SER A 255 15.12 -1.79 22.54
N GLU A 256 16.39 -1.67 22.16
CA GLU A 256 17.44 -2.32 22.94
C GLU A 256 17.25 -1.83 24.37
N ASP A 257 16.82 -2.74 25.23
CA ASP A 257 16.62 -2.44 26.64
C ASP A 257 17.93 -1.85 27.14
N ALA A 258 17.82 -0.68 27.76
CA ALA A 258 18.91 0.01 28.39
C ALA A 258 19.50 -0.91 29.46
N GLY A 259 20.50 -1.69 29.07
CA GLY A 259 21.41 -2.34 29.99
C GLY A 259 22.14 -1.24 30.73
N LEU A 260 21.60 -0.82 31.88
CA LEU A 260 22.27 -0.04 32.92
C LEU A 260 21.37 -0.04 34.17
N GLY A 261 21.48 -1.11 34.95
CA GLY A 261 20.80 -1.25 36.23
C GLY A 261 21.54 -2.21 37.16
N LYS A 262 22.76 -1.80 37.54
CA LYS A 262 23.59 -2.17 38.70
C LYS A 262 23.41 -3.55 39.36
#